data_AF-A0A7Y7CNG1-F1
#
_entry.id   AF-A0A7Y7CNG1-F1
#
_cell.length_a   1.000
_cell.length_b   1.000
_cell.length_c   1.000
_cell.angle_alpha   90.00
_cell.angle_beta   90.00
_cell.angle_gamma   90.00
#
_symmetry.space_group_name_H-M   'P 1'
#
loop_
_entity.id
_entity.type
_entity.pdbx_description
1 polymer ?
#
loop_
_entity_poly.entity_id
_entity_poly.type
_entity_poly.pdbx_seq_one_letter_code
_entity_poly.pdbx_strand_id
1 'polypeptide(L)'
;YHAGLFNIGGEGQAMLGGVGLTLAVFLVGDLSPFLAVLLAILGAALFGAAWAYIPAYLQAKRGSHVVITTIMFNFIASALLAYLLVGPLQRPGGQMPESADFPEGASLMYLQDLFMMLGFEYESGPLNLSALIALLCALAVWFMLWRTRFGYELRVVGQNHQAARYAGISFTRMTVVAMMISGALAGMMGLNELLGEQHRLLGNFTLGYGFVGIAVAFMGRNHPVGIILASILFGALYQGGAELAFEMPNIQRDYIVLIQGLVILFAGAMEHLFRDPVEALFRRVRERRAV
;
A
#
# COMPACT_ATOMS: atom_id res chain seq x y z
N TYR A 1 12.14 -0.80 3.09
CA TYR A 1 13.37 -0.76 3.91
C TYR A 1 14.68 -0.87 3.12
N HIS A 2 14.72 -1.47 1.93
CA HIS A 2 15.96 -1.66 1.15
C HIS A 2 16.78 -0.39 0.86
N ALA A 3 16.16 0.79 0.91
CA ALA A 3 16.81 2.09 0.75
C ALA A 3 17.34 2.72 2.06
N GLY A 4 17.20 2.03 3.21
CA GLY A 4 17.51 2.60 4.53
C GLY A 4 16.49 3.63 5.03
N LEU A 5 15.36 3.76 4.32
CA LEU A 5 14.30 4.73 4.62
C LEU A 5 13.07 4.03 5.23
N PHE A 6 12.48 4.69 6.22
CA PHE A 6 11.25 4.26 6.88
C PHE A 6 10.12 5.27 6.60
N ASN A 7 9.34 5.00 5.55
CA ASN A 7 8.22 5.83 5.12
C ASN A 7 6.95 5.42 5.90
N ILE A 8 6.44 6.33 6.75
CA ILE A 8 5.16 6.15 7.46
C ILE A 8 4.04 6.97 6.81
N GLY A 9 4.34 7.64 5.69
CA GLY A 9 3.43 8.54 4.96
C GLY A 9 2.46 7.83 4.02
N GLY A 10 2.35 6.50 4.08
CA GLY A 10 1.55 5.70 3.14
C GLY A 10 0.07 6.10 3.14
N GLU A 11 -0.48 6.43 4.30
CA GLU A 11 -1.85 6.94 4.45
C GLU A 11 -2.10 8.22 3.66
N GLY A 12 -1.28 9.25 3.86
CA GLY A 12 -1.44 10.52 3.15
C GLY A 12 -1.18 10.37 1.65
N GLN A 13 -0.22 9.52 1.27
CA GLN A 13 0.05 9.18 -0.13
C GLN A 13 -1.15 8.47 -0.77
N ALA A 14 -1.82 7.57 -0.04
CA ALA A 14 -3.05 6.92 -0.47
C ALA A 14 -4.19 7.94 -0.62
N MET A 15 -4.42 8.81 0.37
CA MET A 15 -5.46 9.85 0.34
C MET A 15 -5.33 10.74 -0.91
N LEU A 16 -4.13 11.27 -1.19
CA LEU A 16 -3.90 12.08 -2.38
C LEU A 16 -3.94 11.25 -3.67
N GLY A 17 -3.52 9.99 -3.62
CA GLY A 17 -3.75 9.04 -4.71
C GLY A 17 -5.24 8.91 -5.04
N GLY A 18 -6.10 8.81 -4.02
CA GLY A 18 -7.56 8.79 -4.18
C GLY A 18 -8.12 10.05 -4.85
N VAL A 19 -7.56 11.23 -4.53
CA VAL A 19 -7.89 12.48 -5.22
C VAL A 19 -7.48 12.41 -6.70
N GLY A 20 -6.25 11.99 -6.99
CA GLY A 20 -5.76 11.85 -8.37
C GLY A 20 -6.58 10.87 -9.20
N LEU A 21 -6.96 9.74 -8.59
CA LEU A 21 -7.88 8.75 -9.14
C LEU A 21 -9.22 9.39 -9.50
N THR A 22 -9.83 10.07 -8.53
CA THR A 22 -11.16 10.69 -8.68
C THR A 22 -11.18 11.74 -9.78
N LEU A 23 -10.16 12.59 -9.82
CA LEU A 23 -10.00 13.58 -10.88
C LEU A 23 -9.87 12.93 -12.26
N ALA A 24 -9.08 11.85 -12.37
CA ALA A 24 -8.94 11.12 -13.63
C ALA A 24 -10.25 10.48 -14.09
N VAL A 25 -11.03 9.94 -13.17
CA VAL A 25 -12.37 9.38 -13.45
C VAL A 25 -13.32 10.49 -13.90
N PHE A 26 -13.40 11.63 -13.22
CA PHE A 26 -14.29 12.72 -13.64
C PHE A 26 -13.90 13.38 -14.97
N LEU A 27 -12.62 13.32 -15.36
CA LEU A 27 -12.18 13.86 -16.63
C LEU A 27 -12.61 13.01 -17.84
N VAL A 28 -12.72 11.68 -17.68
CA VAL A 28 -12.82 10.76 -18.83
C VAL A 28 -13.90 9.67 -18.65
N GLY A 29 -14.54 9.60 -17.49
CA GLY A 29 -15.52 8.58 -17.12
C GLY A 29 -16.70 8.48 -18.09
N ASP A 30 -17.20 9.62 -18.57
CA ASP A 30 -18.33 9.67 -19.51
C ASP A 30 -17.93 9.27 -20.94
N LEU A 31 -16.64 9.28 -21.29
CA LEU A 31 -16.14 9.00 -22.64
C LEU A 31 -15.87 7.52 -22.84
N SER A 32 -15.17 6.88 -21.89
CA SER A 32 -14.80 5.47 -21.99
C SER A 32 -14.50 4.87 -20.61
N PRO A 33 -15.30 3.89 -20.16
CA PRO A 33 -15.05 3.10 -18.95
C PRO A 33 -13.62 2.55 -18.83
N PHE A 34 -13.10 1.96 -19.90
CA PHE A 34 -11.77 1.37 -19.91
C PHE A 34 -10.67 2.42 -19.75
N LEU A 35 -10.80 3.56 -20.44
CA LEU A 35 -9.84 4.65 -20.33
C LEU A 35 -9.89 5.31 -18.95
N ALA A 36 -11.09 5.42 -18.36
CA ALA A 36 -11.26 5.93 -17.00
C ALA A 36 -10.50 5.07 -15.98
N VAL A 37 -10.60 3.73 -16.05
CA VAL A 37 -9.84 2.82 -15.16
C VAL A 37 -8.33 2.95 -15.37
N LEU A 38 -7.87 3.01 -16.62
CA LEU A 38 -6.43 3.16 -16.91
C LEU A 38 -5.87 4.49 -16.36
N LEU A 39 -6.58 5.60 -16.60
CA LEU A 39 -6.19 6.91 -16.10
C LEU A 39 -6.36 7.03 -14.59
N ALA A 40 -7.31 6.33 -14.00
CA ALA A 40 -7.47 6.23 -12.56
C ALA A 40 -6.26 5.57 -11.89
N ILE A 41 -5.75 4.46 -12.44
CA ILE A 41 -4.52 3.81 -11.97
C ILE A 41 -3.33 4.76 -12.07
N LEU A 42 -3.18 5.43 -13.21
CA LEU A 42 -2.10 6.40 -13.42
C LEU A 42 -2.23 7.63 -12.50
N GLY A 43 -3.44 8.14 -12.31
CA GLY A 43 -3.76 9.28 -11.45
C GLY A 43 -3.46 8.96 -9.99
N ALA A 44 -3.86 7.78 -9.52
CA ALA A 44 -3.55 7.28 -8.18
C ALA A 44 -2.05 7.19 -7.95
N ALA A 45 -1.32 6.56 -8.88
CA ALA A 45 0.12 6.41 -8.80
C ALA A 45 0.85 7.77 -8.86
N LEU A 46 0.44 8.67 -9.76
CA LEU A 46 1.10 9.96 -9.97
C LEU A 46 0.90 10.90 -8.77
N PHE A 47 -0.32 11.02 -8.26
CA PHE A 47 -0.59 11.88 -7.11
C PHE A 47 0.05 11.33 -5.83
N GLY A 48 0.02 10.01 -5.62
CA GLY A 48 0.73 9.37 -4.51
C GLY A 48 2.25 9.60 -4.59
N ALA A 49 2.85 9.47 -5.78
CA ALA A 49 4.26 9.77 -6.01
C ALA A 49 4.59 11.26 -5.80
N ALA A 50 3.76 12.16 -6.32
CA ALA A 50 3.92 13.60 -6.17
C ALA A 50 3.84 14.02 -4.70
N TRP A 51 2.94 13.40 -3.92
CA TRP A 51 2.86 13.65 -2.49
C TRP A 51 4.11 13.16 -1.75
N ALA A 52 4.63 11.99 -2.11
CA ALA A 52 5.85 11.44 -1.53
C ALA A 52 7.12 12.21 -1.92
N TYR A 53 7.12 12.90 -3.06
CA TYR A 53 8.27 13.68 -3.55
C TYR A 53 8.69 14.76 -2.55
N ILE A 54 7.74 15.47 -1.93
CA ILE A 54 8.05 16.60 -1.05
C ILE A 54 8.81 16.14 0.21
N PRO A 55 8.31 15.16 1.02
CA PRO A 55 9.08 14.62 2.13
C PRO A 55 10.43 14.02 1.69
N ALA A 56 10.47 13.37 0.53
CA ALA A 56 11.69 12.76 0.01
C ALA A 56 12.76 13.80 -0.32
N TYR A 57 12.38 14.90 -0.96
CA TYR A 57 13.27 16.01 -1.26
C TYR A 57 13.80 16.66 0.02
N LEU A 58 12.93 16.90 1.01
CA LEU A 58 13.33 17.45 2.31
C LEU A 58 14.32 16.53 3.03
N GLN A 59 14.08 15.22 3.06
CA GLN A 59 15.02 14.25 3.62
C GLN A 59 16.35 14.23 2.85
N ALA A 60 16.29 14.27 1.52
CA ALA A 60 17.44 14.12 0.65
C ALA A 60 18.36 15.35 0.59
N LYS A 61 17.81 16.56 0.76
CA LYS A 61 18.56 17.84 0.65
C LYS A 61 18.73 18.56 1.96
N ARG A 62 17.73 18.53 2.85
CA ARG A 62 17.75 19.25 4.13
C ARG A 62 18.02 18.35 5.34
N GLY A 63 18.13 17.04 5.13
CA GLY A 63 18.39 16.09 6.22
C GLY A 63 17.22 15.95 7.20
N SER A 64 16.01 16.40 6.83
CA SER A 64 14.82 16.28 7.68
C SER A 64 14.48 14.81 7.91
N HIS A 65 14.18 14.43 9.16
CA HIS A 65 13.91 13.03 9.52
C HIS A 65 12.65 12.48 8.81
N VAL A 66 12.84 11.48 7.95
CA VAL A 66 11.79 10.91 7.07
C VAL A 66 10.54 10.47 7.83
N VAL A 67 10.71 9.88 9.01
CA VAL A 67 9.57 9.41 9.81
C VAL A 67 8.69 10.57 10.25
N ILE A 68 9.27 11.63 10.82
CA ILE A 68 8.51 12.77 11.34
C ILE A 68 7.86 13.53 10.18
N THR A 69 8.61 13.79 9.10
CA THR A 69 8.08 14.52 7.95
C THR A 69 6.93 13.77 7.29
N THR A 70 7.06 12.46 7.10
CA THR A 70 5.99 11.66 6.47
C THR A 70 4.75 11.52 7.35
N ILE A 71 4.89 11.40 8.67
CA ILE A 71 3.75 11.42 9.60
C ILE A 71 3.04 12.79 9.54
N MET A 72 3.78 13.90 9.60
CA MET A 72 3.19 15.24 9.51
C MET A 72 2.44 15.45 8.19
N PHE A 73 2.97 14.91 7.10
CA PHE A 73 2.30 14.97 5.80
C PHE A 73 1.01 14.13 5.71
N ASN A 74 0.82 13.12 6.55
CA ASN A 74 -0.47 12.43 6.65
C ASN A 74 -1.56 13.35 7.19
N PHE A 75 -1.25 14.15 8.21
CA PHE A 75 -2.21 15.13 8.75
C PHE A 75 -2.53 16.24 7.74
N ILE A 76 -1.52 16.72 7.02
CA ILE A 76 -1.72 17.70 5.95
C ILE A 76 -2.59 17.09 4.83
N ALA A 77 -2.34 15.84 4.45
CA ALA A 77 -3.14 15.14 3.45
C ALA A 77 -4.60 14.98 3.88
N SER A 78 -4.82 14.58 5.13
CA SER A 78 -6.17 14.44 5.69
C SER A 78 -6.92 15.77 5.71
N ALA A 79 -6.27 16.85 6.17
CA ALA A 79 -6.86 18.19 6.17
C ALA A 79 -7.17 18.68 4.74
N LEU A 80 -6.27 18.43 3.79
CA LEU A 80 -6.46 18.77 2.39
C LEU A 80 -7.61 17.97 1.76
N LEU A 81 -7.69 16.67 2.00
CA LEU A 81 -8.78 15.82 1.53
C LEU A 81 -10.12 16.30 2.10
N ALA A 82 -10.18 16.60 3.40
CA ALA A 82 -11.37 17.15 4.03
C ALA A 82 -11.80 18.49 3.40
N TYR A 83 -10.85 19.38 3.14
CA TYR A 83 -11.12 20.64 2.42
C TYR A 83 -11.68 20.39 1.01
N LEU A 84 -11.11 19.44 0.27
CA LEU A 84 -11.57 19.12 -1.09
C LEU A 84 -13.00 18.56 -1.09
N LEU A 85 -13.33 17.68 -0.13
CA LEU A 85 -14.62 17.01 -0.04
C LEU A 85 -15.76 17.88 0.52
N VAL A 86 -15.44 19.00 1.16
CA VAL A 86 -16.43 20.02 1.60
C VAL A 86 -16.42 21.23 0.65
N GLY A 87 -15.50 21.27 -0.31
CA GLY A 87 -15.38 22.35 -1.28
C GLY A 87 -15.50 21.84 -2.72
N PRO A 88 -14.42 21.87 -3.51
CA PRO A 88 -14.48 21.69 -4.97
C PRO A 88 -14.92 20.29 -5.43
N LEU A 89 -14.72 19.24 -4.63
CA LEU A 89 -15.09 17.88 -4.98
C LEU A 89 -16.41 17.44 -4.34
N GLN A 90 -17.04 18.28 -3.52
CA GLN A 90 -18.26 17.90 -2.81
C GLN A 90 -19.39 17.55 -3.78
N ARG A 91 -20.13 16.49 -3.48
CA ARG A 91 -21.37 16.15 -4.17
C ARG A 91 -22.35 17.34 -4.14
N PRO A 92 -22.88 17.81 -5.29
CA PRO A 92 -23.89 18.86 -5.32
C PRO A 92 -25.12 18.49 -4.48
N GLY A 93 -25.43 19.32 -3.48
CA GLY A 93 -26.57 19.10 -2.57
C GLY A 93 -26.33 18.06 -1.46
N GLY A 94 -25.14 17.46 -1.38
CA GLY A 94 -24.76 16.55 -0.31
C GLY A 94 -24.34 17.30 0.96
N GLN A 95 -24.74 16.79 2.13
CA GLN A 95 -24.28 17.30 3.44
C GLN A 95 -23.07 16.52 3.98
N MET A 96 -22.79 15.34 3.42
CA MET A 96 -21.65 14.50 3.80
C MET A 96 -20.39 14.93 3.03
N PRO A 97 -19.19 14.78 3.63
CA PRO A 97 -17.91 15.02 2.96
C PRO A 97 -17.58 13.85 2.02
N GLU A 98 -18.27 13.79 0.89
CA GLU A 98 -18.10 12.80 -0.17
C GLU A 98 -18.11 13.46 -1.55
N SER A 99 -17.46 12.83 -2.53
CA SER A 99 -17.57 13.28 -3.91
C SER A 99 -18.89 12.89 -4.56
N ALA A 100 -19.15 13.46 -5.73
CA ALA A 100 -20.12 12.88 -6.64
C ALA A 100 -19.80 11.41 -6.94
N ASP A 101 -20.84 10.64 -7.25
CA ASP A 101 -20.71 9.26 -7.69
C ASP A 101 -19.91 9.18 -9.00
N PHE A 102 -19.10 8.15 -9.16
CA PHE A 102 -18.39 7.90 -10.40
C PHE A 102 -19.37 7.49 -11.51
N PRO A 103 -19.11 7.87 -12.78
CA PRO A 103 -19.97 7.49 -13.90
C PRO A 103 -20.17 5.98 -14.01
N GLU A 104 -21.37 5.56 -14.44
CA GLU A 104 -21.69 4.14 -14.62
C GLU A 104 -20.69 3.47 -15.58
N GLY A 105 -20.07 2.38 -15.14
CA GLY A 105 -19.05 1.65 -15.88
C GLY A 105 -17.60 2.04 -15.54
N ALA A 106 -17.36 3.17 -14.85
CA ALA A 106 -16.03 3.52 -14.34
C ALA A 106 -15.67 2.73 -13.05
N SER A 107 -15.85 1.41 -13.08
CA SER A 107 -15.58 0.49 -11.99
C SER A 107 -14.56 -0.57 -12.39
N LEU A 108 -13.94 -1.21 -11.40
CA LEU A 108 -13.09 -2.36 -11.65
C LEU A 108 -13.95 -3.58 -11.96
N MET A 109 -13.59 -4.30 -13.02
CA MET A 109 -14.21 -5.59 -13.33
C MET A 109 -13.97 -6.58 -12.18
N TYR A 110 -15.04 -7.23 -11.73
CA TYR A 110 -14.96 -8.30 -10.74
C TYR A 110 -14.31 -9.55 -11.37
N LEU A 111 -13.55 -10.31 -10.59
CA LEU A 111 -12.88 -11.51 -11.10
C LEU A 111 -13.89 -12.59 -11.52
N GLN A 112 -15.07 -12.62 -10.90
CA GLN A 112 -16.15 -13.51 -11.30
C GLN A 112 -16.58 -13.26 -12.76
N ASP A 113 -16.68 -12.01 -13.19
CA ASP A 113 -17.07 -11.67 -14.56
C ASP A 113 -15.98 -12.09 -15.55
N LEU A 114 -14.72 -11.95 -15.15
CA LEU A 114 -13.57 -12.42 -15.93
C LEU A 114 -13.53 -13.96 -16.03
N PHE A 115 -13.78 -14.68 -14.92
CA PHE A 115 -13.80 -16.15 -14.91
C PHE A 115 -15.00 -16.72 -15.66
N MET A 116 -16.16 -16.08 -15.58
CA MET A 116 -17.33 -16.43 -16.40
C MET A 116 -17.04 -16.24 -17.89
N MET A 117 -16.36 -15.17 -18.31
CA MET A 117 -15.91 -15.01 -19.70
C MET A 117 -14.92 -16.10 -20.15
N LEU A 118 -14.15 -16.68 -19.21
CA LEU A 118 -13.20 -17.76 -19.46
C LEU A 118 -13.82 -19.17 -19.30
N GLY A 119 -15.12 -19.26 -18.98
CA GLY A 119 -15.85 -20.53 -18.86
C GLY A 119 -15.67 -21.27 -17.52
N PHE A 120 -15.24 -20.59 -16.46
CA PHE A 120 -15.14 -21.15 -15.11
C PHE A 120 -16.27 -20.60 -14.22
N GLU A 121 -17.04 -21.49 -13.58
CA GLU A 121 -18.01 -21.11 -12.55
C GLU A 121 -17.27 -20.78 -11.25
N TYR A 122 -17.38 -19.53 -10.81
CA TYR A 122 -16.81 -19.03 -9.56
C TYR A 122 -17.95 -18.44 -8.72
N GLU A 123 -17.98 -18.76 -7.43
CA GLU A 123 -18.93 -18.15 -6.48
C GLU A 123 -18.76 -16.64 -6.44
N SER A 124 -19.88 -15.92 -6.43
CA SER A 124 -19.86 -14.45 -6.39
C SER A 124 -19.10 -13.95 -5.18
N GLY A 125 -18.06 -13.14 -5.41
CA GLY A 125 -17.19 -12.62 -4.36
C GLY A 125 -16.73 -11.20 -4.68
N PRO A 126 -16.42 -10.38 -3.66
CA PRO A 126 -16.02 -8.97 -3.83
C PRO A 126 -14.65 -8.80 -4.50
N LEU A 127 -14.01 -9.89 -4.92
CA LEU A 127 -12.68 -9.88 -5.51
C LEU A 127 -12.71 -9.22 -6.89
N ASN A 128 -11.98 -8.11 -7.04
CA ASN A 128 -11.90 -7.36 -8.29
C ASN A 128 -10.46 -7.26 -8.82
N LEU A 129 -10.32 -6.66 -10.00
CA LEU A 129 -9.05 -6.56 -10.73
C LEU A 129 -7.90 -5.94 -9.92
N SER A 130 -8.17 -5.17 -8.85
CA SER A 130 -7.14 -4.61 -7.97
C SER A 130 -6.23 -5.69 -7.38
N ALA A 131 -6.75 -6.90 -7.11
CA ALA A 131 -5.96 -8.00 -6.57
C ALA A 131 -4.88 -8.45 -7.57
N LEU A 132 -5.23 -8.54 -8.86
CA LEU A 132 -4.28 -8.87 -9.92
C LEU A 132 -3.26 -7.74 -10.12
N ILE A 133 -3.71 -6.48 -10.07
CA ILE A 133 -2.84 -5.31 -10.12
C ILE A 133 -1.85 -5.32 -8.95
N ALA A 134 -2.30 -5.65 -7.73
CA ALA A 134 -1.46 -5.74 -6.55
C ALA A 134 -0.39 -6.83 -6.67
N LEU A 135 -0.76 -8.01 -7.19
CA LEU A 135 0.19 -9.10 -7.46
C LEU A 135 1.22 -8.70 -8.52
N LEU A 136 0.78 -8.05 -9.58
CA LEU A 136 1.65 -7.53 -10.63
C LEU A 136 2.61 -6.48 -10.07
N CYS A 137 2.14 -5.58 -9.20
CA CYS A 137 2.98 -4.60 -8.51
C CYS A 137 4.01 -5.28 -7.59
N ALA A 138 3.62 -6.32 -6.86
CA ALA A 138 4.53 -7.08 -6.00
C ALA A 138 5.65 -7.75 -6.82
N LEU A 139 5.31 -8.37 -7.95
CA LEU A 139 6.26 -8.94 -8.90
C LEU A 139 7.15 -7.88 -9.54
N ALA A 140 6.58 -6.74 -9.93
CA ALA A 140 7.32 -5.62 -10.52
C ALA A 140 8.35 -5.04 -9.55
N VAL A 141 7.97 -4.85 -8.28
CA VAL A 141 8.89 -4.38 -7.22
C VAL A 141 9.98 -5.41 -6.96
N TRP A 142 9.64 -6.70 -6.92
CA TRP A 142 10.62 -7.77 -6.78
C TRP A 142 11.65 -7.75 -7.91
N PHE A 143 11.16 -7.74 -9.15
CA PHE A 143 12.01 -7.69 -10.33
C PHE A 143 12.89 -6.44 -10.33
N MET A 144 12.31 -5.28 -10.03
CA MET A 144 13.03 -4.02 -9.89
C MET A 144 14.17 -4.13 -8.86
N LEU A 145 13.91 -4.65 -7.66
CA LEU A 145 14.89 -4.71 -6.58
C LEU A 145 16.03 -5.71 -6.84
N TRP A 146 15.71 -6.87 -7.43
CA TRP A 146 16.66 -7.98 -7.54
C TRP A 146 17.27 -8.17 -8.92
N ARG A 147 16.62 -7.69 -9.98
CA ARG A 147 17.04 -7.91 -11.38
C ARG A 147 17.49 -6.65 -12.11
N THR A 148 17.41 -5.46 -11.49
CA THR A 148 17.82 -4.20 -12.14
C THR A 148 19.00 -3.51 -11.46
N ARG A 149 19.70 -2.65 -12.22
CA ARG A 149 20.77 -1.78 -11.70
C ARG A 149 20.26 -0.82 -10.63
N PHE A 150 19.08 -0.24 -10.83
CA PHE A 150 18.44 0.63 -9.85
C PHE A 150 18.22 -0.09 -8.50
N GLY A 151 17.76 -1.34 -8.53
CA GLY A 151 17.59 -2.14 -7.32
C GLY A 151 18.90 -2.48 -6.60
N TYR A 152 19.99 -2.65 -7.34
CA TYR A 152 21.34 -2.79 -6.76
C TYR A 152 21.77 -1.48 -6.08
N GLU A 153 21.71 -0.36 -6.79
CA GLU A 153 22.08 0.96 -6.26
C GLU A 153 21.28 1.32 -5.01
N LEU A 154 19.97 1.02 -5.02
CA LEU A 154 19.09 1.29 -3.88
C LEU A 154 19.51 0.51 -2.63
N ARG A 155 19.87 -0.77 -2.79
CA ARG A 155 20.33 -1.62 -1.68
C ARG A 155 21.69 -1.18 -1.15
N VAL A 156 22.61 -0.77 -2.03
CA VAL A 156 23.92 -0.23 -1.64
C VAL A 156 23.75 1.05 -0.82
N VAL A 157 22.90 1.97 -1.29
CA VAL A 157 22.54 3.17 -0.53
C VAL A 157 21.98 2.80 0.84
N GLY A 158 20.99 1.90 0.91
CA GLY A 158 20.37 1.53 2.17
C GLY A 158 21.30 0.85 3.18
N GLN A 159 22.37 0.20 2.74
CA GLN A 159 23.37 -0.40 3.63
C GLN A 159 24.40 0.61 4.12
N ASN A 160 24.92 1.47 3.24
CA ASN A 160 25.92 2.46 3.60
C ASN A 160 25.93 3.65 2.63
N HIS A 161 25.41 4.79 3.08
CA HIS A 161 25.38 6.03 2.31
C HIS A 161 26.77 6.54 1.90
N GLN A 162 27.79 6.38 2.74
CA GLN A 162 29.15 6.83 2.43
C GLN A 162 29.77 5.96 1.34
N ALA A 163 29.65 4.64 1.46
CA ALA A 163 30.13 3.71 0.44
C ALA A 163 29.44 3.93 -0.92
N ALA A 164 28.12 4.17 -0.91
CA ALA A 164 27.36 4.50 -2.12
C ALA A 164 27.88 5.77 -2.81
N ARG A 165 28.25 6.79 -2.02
CA ARG A 165 28.82 8.04 -2.55
C ARG A 165 30.19 7.82 -3.19
N TYR A 166 31.04 7.00 -2.59
CA TYR A 166 32.33 6.61 -3.19
C TYR A 166 32.15 5.82 -4.50
N ALA A 167 31.08 5.03 -4.62
CA ALA A 167 30.71 4.32 -5.84
C ALA A 167 30.03 5.20 -6.91
N GLY A 168 29.93 6.53 -6.69
CA GLY A 168 29.29 7.46 -7.63
C GLY A 168 27.76 7.45 -7.62
N ILE A 169 27.13 6.75 -6.67
CA ILE A 169 25.67 6.66 -6.56
C ILE A 169 25.14 7.89 -5.82
N SER A 170 24.26 8.65 -6.47
CA SER A 170 23.69 9.85 -5.87
C SER A 170 22.61 9.51 -4.83
N PHE A 171 22.90 9.75 -3.55
CA PHE A 171 21.93 9.58 -2.45
C PHE A 171 20.61 10.31 -2.70
N THR A 172 20.68 11.57 -3.14
CA THR A 172 19.48 12.40 -3.35
C THR A 172 18.52 11.77 -4.36
N ARG A 173 19.03 11.35 -5.54
CA ARG A 173 18.19 10.73 -6.57
C ARG A 173 17.58 9.43 -6.07
N MET A 174 18.37 8.58 -5.39
CA MET A 174 17.89 7.30 -4.90
C MET A 174 16.79 7.45 -3.85
N THR A 175 16.97 8.37 -2.89
CA THR A 175 15.97 8.70 -1.88
C THR A 175 14.69 9.22 -2.51
N VAL A 176 14.79 10.18 -3.44
CA VAL A 176 13.60 10.76 -4.09
C VAL A 176 12.86 9.73 -4.94
N VAL A 177 13.55 8.99 -5.80
CA VAL A 177 12.91 7.98 -6.67
C VAL A 177 12.29 6.85 -5.84
N ALA A 178 12.97 6.35 -4.80
CA ALA A 178 12.44 5.28 -3.97
C ALA A 178 11.18 5.70 -3.20
N MET A 179 11.16 6.93 -2.69
CA MET A 179 9.98 7.49 -2.02
C MET A 179 8.83 7.73 -3.00
N MET A 180 9.09 8.24 -4.21
CA MET A 180 8.06 8.41 -5.23
C MET A 180 7.45 7.06 -5.64
N ILE A 181 8.26 6.01 -5.81
CA ILE A 181 7.75 4.66 -6.11
C ILE A 181 6.92 4.13 -4.93
N SER A 182 7.38 4.31 -3.69
CA SER A 182 6.60 3.95 -2.50
C SER A 182 5.27 4.69 -2.45
N GLY A 183 5.26 5.99 -2.76
CA GLY A 183 4.06 6.82 -2.82
C GLY A 183 3.11 6.42 -3.94
N ALA A 184 3.62 6.05 -5.11
CA ALA A 184 2.81 5.55 -6.21
C ALA A 184 2.08 4.27 -5.83
N LEU A 185 2.78 3.31 -5.23
CA LEU A 185 2.21 2.05 -4.78
C LEU A 185 1.18 2.27 -3.66
N ALA A 186 1.45 3.18 -2.72
CA ALA A 186 0.51 3.56 -1.67
C ALA A 186 -0.73 4.27 -2.25
N GLY A 187 -0.56 5.13 -3.26
CA GLY A 187 -1.66 5.77 -3.99
C GLY A 187 -2.61 4.75 -4.64
N MET A 188 -2.05 3.73 -5.30
CA MET A 188 -2.83 2.66 -5.94
C MET A 188 -3.60 1.77 -4.96
N MET A 189 -3.34 1.85 -3.66
CA MET A 189 -4.14 1.17 -2.63
C MET A 189 -5.63 1.56 -2.71
N GLY A 190 -5.93 2.82 -3.07
CA GLY A 190 -7.29 3.33 -3.18
C GLY A 190 -8.10 2.76 -4.35
N LEU A 191 -7.49 1.99 -5.26
CA LEU A 191 -8.20 1.41 -6.41
C LEU A 191 -9.34 0.49 -5.98
N ASN A 192 -9.08 -0.40 -5.02
CA ASN A 192 -10.09 -1.35 -4.53
C ASN A 192 -11.27 -0.61 -3.87
N GLU A 193 -10.96 0.27 -2.93
CA GLU A 193 -11.99 0.95 -2.14
C GLU A 193 -12.82 1.91 -3.01
N LEU A 194 -12.17 2.69 -3.89
CA LEU A 194 -12.85 3.74 -4.64
C LEU A 194 -13.51 3.25 -5.92
N LEU A 195 -12.88 2.36 -6.69
CA LEU A 195 -13.44 1.85 -7.96
C LEU A 195 -14.12 0.48 -7.85
N GLY A 196 -13.85 -0.27 -6.79
CA GLY A 196 -14.41 -1.61 -6.59
C GLY A 196 -15.63 -1.62 -5.68
N GLU A 197 -15.60 -0.85 -4.60
CA GLU A 197 -16.65 -0.88 -3.57
C GLU A 197 -17.47 0.42 -3.54
N GLN A 198 -16.84 1.56 -3.20
CA GLN A 198 -17.55 2.79 -2.85
C GLN A 198 -18.06 3.58 -4.07
N HIS A 199 -17.37 3.46 -5.21
CA HIS A 199 -17.66 4.20 -6.45
C HIS A 199 -17.75 5.73 -6.27
N ARG A 200 -17.06 6.26 -5.24
CA ARG A 200 -16.96 7.68 -4.89
C ARG A 200 -15.78 7.90 -3.96
N LEU A 201 -15.31 9.14 -3.84
CA LEU A 201 -14.28 9.52 -2.87
C LEU A 201 -14.88 9.85 -1.50
N LEU A 202 -14.36 9.20 -0.46
CA LEU A 202 -14.77 9.40 0.94
C LEU A 202 -13.60 9.94 1.78
N GLY A 203 -13.88 10.76 2.79
CA GLY A 203 -12.83 11.40 3.61
C GLY A 203 -11.93 10.48 4.44
N ASN A 204 -12.33 9.20 4.62
CA ASN A 204 -11.59 8.22 5.41
C ASN A 204 -11.53 6.83 4.74
N PHE A 205 -11.45 6.79 3.42
CA PHE A 205 -11.45 5.52 2.66
C PHE A 205 -10.22 4.65 2.92
N THR A 206 -9.11 5.24 3.42
CA THR A 206 -7.87 4.50 3.63
C THR A 206 -7.90 3.58 4.85
N LEU A 207 -8.78 3.86 5.83
CA LEU A 207 -9.11 2.97 6.95
C LEU A 207 -7.92 2.43 7.77
N GLY A 208 -6.76 3.09 7.72
CA GLY A 208 -5.54 2.64 8.41
C GLY A 208 -4.75 1.57 7.64
N TYR A 209 -5.16 1.19 6.44
CA TYR A 209 -4.48 0.19 5.60
C TYR A 209 -3.02 0.56 5.29
N GLY A 210 -2.71 1.86 5.20
CA GLY A 210 -1.33 2.34 5.02
C GLY A 210 -0.42 1.99 6.20
N PHE A 211 -0.95 1.98 7.42
CA PHE A 211 -0.21 1.55 8.61
C PHE A 211 -0.14 0.02 8.73
N VAL A 212 -1.23 -0.67 8.42
CA VAL A 212 -1.25 -2.15 8.39
C VAL A 212 -0.22 -2.68 7.39
N GLY A 213 -0.06 -2.01 6.24
CA GLY A 213 0.95 -2.35 5.23
C GLY A 213 2.39 -2.34 5.75
N ILE A 214 2.72 -1.48 6.73
CA ILE A 214 4.04 -1.47 7.38
C ILE A 214 4.25 -2.77 8.14
N ALA A 215 3.24 -3.20 8.89
CA ALA A 215 3.30 -4.41 9.69
C ALA A 215 3.37 -5.67 8.82
N VAL A 216 2.58 -5.72 7.74
CA VAL A 216 2.64 -6.76 6.71
C VAL A 216 4.03 -6.82 6.08
N ALA A 217 4.66 -5.68 5.78
CA ALA A 217 6.00 -5.64 5.21
C ALA A 217 7.07 -6.20 6.15
N PHE A 218 6.97 -5.93 7.47
CA PHE A 218 7.86 -6.48 8.48
C PHE A 218 7.67 -7.98 8.67
N MET A 219 6.42 -8.43 8.83
CA MET A 219 6.09 -9.85 8.97
C MET A 219 6.54 -10.65 7.74
N GLY A 220 6.35 -10.08 6.54
CA GLY A 220 6.81 -10.64 5.28
C GLY A 220 8.32 -10.53 5.03
N ARG A 221 9.09 -10.00 5.99
CA ARG A 221 10.56 -9.82 5.94
C ARG A 221 11.03 -9.05 4.70
N ASN A 222 10.24 -8.09 4.22
CA ASN A 222 10.46 -7.36 2.96
C ASN A 222 10.60 -8.26 1.71
N HIS A 223 10.14 -9.52 1.75
CA HIS A 223 10.12 -10.42 0.60
C HIS A 223 8.69 -10.53 0.03
N PRO A 224 8.48 -10.45 -1.29
CA PRO A 224 7.14 -10.41 -1.89
C PRO A 224 6.26 -11.60 -1.49
N VAL A 225 6.81 -12.81 -1.47
CA VAL A 225 6.06 -14.01 -1.06
C VAL A 225 5.58 -13.90 0.39
N GLY A 226 6.43 -13.43 1.30
CA GLY A 226 6.05 -13.23 2.70
C GLY A 226 5.02 -12.12 2.86
N ILE A 227 5.14 -11.04 2.08
CA ILE A 227 4.18 -9.93 2.05
C ILE A 227 2.80 -10.41 1.56
N ILE A 228 2.75 -11.24 0.51
CA ILE A 228 1.50 -11.78 -0.02
C ILE A 228 0.81 -12.64 1.06
N LEU A 229 1.52 -13.59 1.66
CA LEU A 229 0.94 -14.45 2.71
C LEU A 229 0.48 -13.64 3.93
N ALA A 230 1.28 -12.67 4.37
CA ALA A 230 0.91 -11.77 5.47
C ALA A 230 -0.30 -10.90 5.10
N SER A 231 -0.38 -10.37 3.88
CA SER A 231 -1.52 -9.55 3.43
C SER A 231 -2.82 -10.35 3.41
N ILE A 232 -2.78 -11.62 3.03
CA ILE A 232 -3.95 -12.51 3.07
C ILE A 232 -4.41 -12.72 4.52
N LEU A 233 -3.47 -12.97 5.45
CA LEU A 233 -3.78 -13.10 6.88
C LEU A 233 -4.44 -11.83 7.44
N PHE A 234 -3.85 -10.65 7.18
CA PHE A 234 -4.39 -9.38 7.67
C PHE A 234 -5.71 -9.01 6.99
N GLY A 235 -5.87 -9.33 5.70
CA GLY A 235 -7.13 -9.17 4.98
C GLY A 235 -8.23 -10.04 5.56
N ALA A 236 -7.95 -11.31 5.84
CA ALA A 236 -8.89 -12.23 6.49
C ALA A 236 -9.30 -11.74 7.90
N LEU A 237 -8.35 -11.23 8.68
CA LEU A 237 -8.62 -10.69 10.00
C LEU A 237 -9.44 -9.39 9.94
N TYR A 238 -9.20 -8.54 8.95
CA TYR A 238 -9.95 -7.30 8.75
C TYR A 238 -11.38 -7.60 8.28
N GLN A 239 -11.54 -8.39 7.22
CA GLN A 239 -12.85 -8.73 6.66
C GLN A 239 -13.67 -9.57 7.63
N GLY A 240 -13.09 -10.63 8.20
CA GLY A 240 -13.78 -11.47 9.19
C GLY A 240 -14.10 -10.71 10.47
N GLY A 241 -13.22 -9.79 10.89
CA GLY A 241 -13.50 -8.89 12.00
C GLY A 241 -14.66 -7.93 11.71
N ALA A 242 -14.74 -7.38 10.51
CA ALA A 242 -15.82 -6.49 10.09
C ALA A 242 -17.18 -7.22 10.08
N GLU A 243 -17.21 -8.47 9.58
CA GLU A 243 -18.41 -9.32 9.60
C GLU A 243 -18.86 -9.65 11.04
N LEU A 244 -17.91 -10.03 11.90
CA LEU A 244 -18.20 -10.31 13.32
C LEU A 244 -18.72 -9.07 14.06
N ALA A 245 -18.16 -7.88 13.77
CA ALA A 245 -18.64 -6.63 14.36
C ALA A 245 -20.05 -6.27 13.87
N PHE A 246 -20.44 -6.72 12.68
CA PHE A 246 -21.78 -6.54 12.15
C PHE A 246 -22.79 -7.51 12.78
N GLU A 247 -22.45 -8.80 12.87
CA GLU A 247 -23.34 -9.81 13.46
C GLU A 247 -23.44 -9.74 14.99
N MET A 248 -22.36 -9.33 15.67
CA MET A 248 -22.26 -9.29 17.13
C MET A 248 -22.10 -7.84 17.61
N PRO A 249 -23.17 -7.18 18.09
CA PRO A 249 -23.14 -5.76 18.48
C PRO A 249 -22.15 -5.41 19.60
N ASN A 250 -21.72 -6.41 20.38
CA ASN A 250 -20.75 -6.25 21.45
C ASN A 250 -19.30 -6.18 20.96
N ILE A 251 -19.03 -6.50 19.69
CA ILE A 251 -17.70 -6.49 19.10
C ILE A 251 -17.55 -5.20 18.28
N GLN A 252 -16.73 -4.27 18.78
CA GLN A 252 -16.34 -3.07 18.07
C GLN A 252 -15.10 -3.31 17.20
N ARG A 253 -14.91 -2.49 16.14
CA ARG A 253 -13.73 -2.54 15.26
C ARG A 253 -12.40 -2.40 16.02
N ASP A 254 -12.40 -1.71 17.14
CA ASP A 254 -11.20 -1.52 17.97
C ASP A 254 -10.63 -2.85 18.49
N TYR A 255 -11.47 -3.87 18.71
CA TYR A 255 -10.99 -5.21 19.08
C TYR A 255 -10.20 -5.86 17.94
N ILE A 256 -10.59 -5.64 16.69
CA ILE A 256 -9.89 -6.15 15.50
C ILE A 256 -8.50 -5.51 15.42
N VAL A 257 -8.43 -4.19 15.61
CA VAL A 257 -7.16 -3.43 15.62
C VAL A 257 -6.27 -3.90 16.76
N LEU A 258 -6.82 -4.17 17.94
CA LEU A 258 -6.10 -4.73 19.08
C LEU A 258 -5.52 -6.12 18.76
N ILE A 259 -6.31 -7.02 18.17
CA ILE A 259 -5.85 -8.35 17.76
C ILE A 259 -4.75 -8.23 16.70
N GLN A 260 -4.92 -7.36 15.69
CA GLN A 260 -3.87 -7.07 14.71
C GLN A 260 -2.59 -6.58 15.40
N GLY A 261 -2.70 -5.66 16.36
CA GLY A 261 -1.57 -5.17 17.15
C GLY A 261 -0.86 -6.29 17.93
N LEU A 262 -1.61 -7.20 18.55
CA LEU A 262 -1.05 -8.37 19.23
C LEU A 262 -0.36 -9.32 18.25
N VAL A 263 -0.95 -9.59 17.09
CA VAL A 263 -0.33 -10.41 16.05
C VAL A 263 1.00 -9.80 15.60
N ILE A 264 1.06 -8.48 15.41
CA ILE A 264 2.29 -7.77 15.06
C ILE A 264 3.32 -7.88 16.18
N LEU A 265 2.90 -7.65 17.42
CA LEU A 265 3.75 -7.73 18.60
C LEU A 265 4.36 -9.13 18.74
N PHE A 266 3.55 -10.18 18.67
CA PHE A 266 4.02 -11.56 18.79
C PHE A 266 4.87 -11.98 17.59
N ALA A 267 4.49 -11.63 16.36
CA ALA A 267 5.29 -11.95 15.18
C ALA A 267 6.66 -11.25 15.22
N GLY A 268 6.72 -10.00 15.69
CA GLY A 268 7.97 -9.29 15.92
C GLY A 268 8.78 -9.87 17.08
N ALA A 269 8.15 -10.14 18.22
CA ALA A 269 8.83 -10.68 19.41
C ALA A 269 9.36 -12.10 19.18
N MET A 270 8.69 -12.91 18.36
CA MET A 270 9.11 -14.26 18.01
C MET A 270 10.18 -14.32 16.90
N GLU A 271 10.66 -13.18 16.37
CA GLU A 271 11.64 -13.14 15.27
C GLU A 271 12.92 -13.93 15.58
N HIS A 272 13.32 -14.04 16.84
CA HIS A 272 14.50 -14.81 17.25
C HIS A 272 14.16 -16.13 17.94
N LEU A 273 12.90 -16.36 18.30
CA LEU A 273 12.49 -17.52 19.10
C LEU A 273 12.78 -18.86 18.41
N PHE A 274 12.58 -18.93 17.08
CA PHE A 274 12.82 -20.15 16.31
C PHE A 274 14.21 -20.23 15.68
N ARG A 275 14.94 -19.11 15.60
CA ARG A 275 16.25 -19.07 14.94
C ARG A 275 17.27 -19.93 15.68
N ASP A 276 17.39 -19.72 16.98
CA ASP A 276 18.38 -20.39 17.83
C ASP A 276 18.14 -21.92 17.91
N PRO A 277 16.92 -22.43 18.16
CA PRO A 277 16.67 -23.86 18.19
C PRO A 277 16.81 -24.54 16.81
N VAL A 278 16.43 -23.87 15.72
CA VAL A 278 16.59 -24.43 14.35
C VAL A 278 18.07 -24.47 13.95
N GLU A 279 18.85 -23.44 14.27
CA GLU A 279 20.30 -23.43 14.02
C GLU A 279 21.02 -24.52 14.83
N ALA A 280 20.63 -24.70 16.09
CA ALA A 280 21.13 -25.79 16.94
C ALA A 280 20.79 -27.17 16.37
N LEU A 281 19.58 -27.36 15.85
CA LEU A 281 19.16 -28.60 15.19
C LEU A 281 19.97 -28.87 13.91
N PHE A 282 20.18 -27.86 13.08
CA PHE A 282 20.96 -27.98 11.84
C PHE A 282 22.44 -28.31 12.12
N ARG A 283 23.04 -27.69 13.14
CA ARG A 283 24.41 -28.05 13.58
C ARG A 283 24.49 -29.51 14.00
N ARG A 284 23.55 -29.98 14.83
CA ARG A 284 23.50 -31.39 15.27
C ARG A 284 23.34 -32.38 14.12
N VAL A 285 22.51 -32.06 13.13
CA VAL A 285 22.32 -32.91 11.94
C VAL A 285 23.56 -32.94 11.05
N ARG A 286 24.26 -31.81 10.91
CA ARG A 286 25.50 -31.72 10.14
C ARG A 286 26.67 -32.44 10.82
N GLU A 287 26.79 -32.35 12.13
CA GLU A 287 27.79 -33.08 12.92
C GLU A 287 27.59 -34.60 12.83
N ARG A 288 26.33 -35.08 12.84
CA ARG A 288 26.01 -36.52 12.64
C ARG A 288 26.29 -37.07 11.24
N ARG A 289 26.44 -36.22 10.23
CA ARG A 289 26.81 -36.63 8.85
C ARG A 289 28.32 -36.59 8.59
N ALA A 290 29.08 -35.99 9.49
CA ALA A 290 30.54 -35.87 9.37
C ALA A 290 31.30 -36.99 10.11
N VAL A 291 30.57 -37.88 10.79
CA VAL A 291 31.02 -39.12 11.42
C VAL A 291 30.49 -40.30 10.61
#